data_AF-A0A3P8CE14-F1
#
_entry.id   AF-A0A3P8CE14-F1
#
_cell.length_a   1.000
_cell.length_b   1.000
_cell.length_c   1.000
_cell.angle_alpha   90.00
_cell.angle_beta   90.00
_cell.angle_gamma   90.00
#
_symmetry.space_group_name_H-M   'P 1'
#
loop_
_entity.id
_entity.type
_entity.pdbx_description
1 polymer ?
#
loop_
_entity_poly.entity_id
_entity_poly.type
_entity_poly.pdbx_seq_one_letter_code
_entity_poly.pdbx_strand_id
1 'polypeptide(L)'
;MNGTIFTSRFSSNLDVFTVGRPQSIISYGIGLLSPTSDKGYIMCKRSVSYTGSVNISFIVDAPYGRSKTLESVYRVDRNEQTFMHQSYSVISNVTSIPTSSFGGGSIEITGEYLNSQNDIEISVGYTKCSPTLVNSTYINCILDQIEQTPKPKFYPGNRGLTVQFWSDLKASSVSDLLIINFDQMTNTTLQETYLYEPEFIPKDLFNGTGVIRLSMIFVPPKNSYYQFIITSANTYALLGGGINETLVIDHSALVNSSIIPIAEIQTISIPTAATQYKLCLFYSCTSSLPVQNPNVDLISQEISEKLNGSSVKTKVVQITNDYLVLQITFPEEFGDMPLLNVQSFPETVNKPQANETVQGMTGFSKTIRPSYGGMYSYMTYTLDSTENEIRLAYLNLGSSWCPSKLINPTFKYAVLDDFETSTLSTVTTETVAFCGRQSALNLFTYQFAQLISVNTNPYLCFAIKGKTKNSINFLYNAIGVTSRLLKQTLTYSIDLTQQDENSWKFKCINVLQLLRTDPRNINATIFQLESFSIPPRKKFYELEYNLFLDTVYMGTKPISDNPDGKL
;
A
#
# COMPACT_ATOMS: atom_id res chain seq x y z
N MET A 1 10.77 -50.27 12.34
CA MET A 1 9.74 -50.81 13.26
C MET A 1 10.42 -51.86 14.13
N ASN A 2 10.36 -51.73 15.45
CA ASN A 2 10.85 -52.77 16.36
C ASN A 2 9.67 -53.66 16.74
N GLY A 3 9.82 -54.98 16.63
CA GLY A 3 8.77 -55.95 16.91
C GLY A 3 9.35 -57.27 17.38
N THR A 4 8.62 -57.98 18.22
CA THR A 4 9.03 -59.28 18.75
C THR A 4 8.81 -60.34 17.67
N ILE A 5 9.86 -61.06 17.27
CA ILE A 5 9.78 -62.16 16.29
C ILE A 5 9.83 -63.47 17.07
N PHE A 6 8.70 -64.17 17.17
CA PHE A 6 8.62 -65.47 17.85
C PHE A 6 8.95 -66.61 16.86
N THR A 7 10.19 -66.70 16.37
CA THR A 7 10.64 -67.87 15.58
C THR A 7 12.16 -68.02 15.53
N SER A 8 12.63 -69.26 15.38
CA SER A 8 14.05 -69.67 15.34
C SER A 8 14.55 -70.13 13.96
N ARG A 9 13.81 -69.93 12.86
CA ARG A 9 14.28 -70.30 11.50
C ARG A 9 13.94 -69.27 10.43
N PHE A 10 14.93 -68.96 9.57
CA PHE A 10 14.87 -67.95 8.51
C PHE A 10 14.77 -68.59 7.11
N SER A 11 13.77 -68.20 6.31
CA SER A 11 13.77 -68.04 4.83
C SER A 11 12.35 -68.13 4.22
N SER A 12 11.91 -67.13 3.44
CA SER A 12 11.30 -67.28 2.10
C SER A 12 11.10 -65.90 1.44
N ASN A 13 11.23 -65.84 0.10
CA ASN A 13 11.13 -64.64 -0.75
C ASN A 13 10.09 -64.81 -1.87
N LEU A 14 8.96 -65.49 -1.62
CA LEU A 14 7.88 -65.67 -2.62
C LEU A 14 6.48 -65.56 -2.01
N ASP A 15 5.59 -65.03 -2.85
CA ASP A 15 4.25 -64.48 -2.57
C ASP A 15 3.13 -65.55 -2.69
N VAL A 16 2.18 -65.60 -1.76
CA VAL A 16 0.84 -66.19 -1.98
C VAL A 16 -0.23 -65.32 -1.30
N PHE A 17 -1.03 -64.64 -2.11
CA PHE A 17 -2.07 -63.68 -1.68
C PHE A 17 -3.46 -64.31 -1.52
N THR A 18 -4.26 -63.75 -0.62
CA THR A 18 -5.71 -63.60 -0.85
C THR A 18 -6.16 -62.21 -0.42
N VAL A 19 -6.70 -61.48 -1.40
CA VAL A 19 -7.45 -60.20 -1.36
C VAL A 19 -6.64 -58.91 -1.13
N GLY A 20 -6.43 -58.18 -2.23
CA GLY A 20 -6.02 -56.75 -2.26
C GLY A 20 -4.62 -56.52 -2.83
N ARG A 21 -4.55 -55.99 -4.06
CA ARG A 21 -3.37 -55.70 -4.92
C ARG A 21 -1.97 -55.92 -4.28
N PRO A 22 -1.13 -56.82 -4.84
CA PRO A 22 0.23 -57.06 -4.35
C PRO A 22 1.13 -55.84 -4.60
N GLN A 23 1.86 -55.41 -3.57
CA GLN A 23 3.00 -54.51 -3.72
C GLN A 23 4.25 -55.23 -3.20
N SER A 24 5.26 -55.38 -4.06
CA SER A 24 6.51 -56.05 -3.72
C SER A 24 7.21 -55.31 -2.57
N ILE A 25 7.45 -56.01 -1.47
CA ILE A 25 8.27 -55.50 -0.37
C ILE A 25 9.70 -56.00 -0.62
N ILE A 26 10.64 -55.08 -0.85
CA ILE A 26 12.06 -55.43 -0.92
C ILE A 26 12.55 -55.53 0.53
N SER A 27 12.96 -56.72 0.97
CA SER A 27 13.53 -56.96 2.30
C SER A 27 14.99 -56.48 2.34
N TYR A 28 15.33 -55.60 3.26
CA TYR A 28 16.69 -55.06 3.45
C TYR A 28 17.44 -55.78 4.58
N GLY A 29 16.74 -56.45 5.49
CA GLY A 29 17.36 -57.27 6.52
C GLY A 29 16.36 -57.81 7.53
N ILE A 30 16.66 -58.97 8.10
CA ILE A 30 15.97 -59.56 9.23
C ILE A 30 17.03 -60.07 10.22
N GLY A 31 16.82 -59.86 11.52
CA GLY A 31 17.78 -60.30 12.52
C GLY A 31 17.21 -60.27 13.93
N LEU A 32 17.82 -61.03 14.84
CA LEU A 32 17.56 -60.95 16.27
C LEU A 32 18.37 -59.80 16.87
N LEU A 33 17.88 -59.18 17.94
CA LEU A 33 18.62 -58.13 18.67
C LEU A 33 19.90 -58.69 19.31
N SER A 34 19.93 -59.99 19.61
CA SER A 34 21.12 -60.76 19.95
C SER A 34 20.90 -62.25 19.60
N PRO A 35 21.94 -63.09 19.49
CA PRO A 35 21.82 -64.51 19.10
C PRO A 35 20.93 -65.37 20.02
N THR A 36 20.66 -64.90 21.24
CA THR A 36 19.80 -65.56 22.22
C THR A 36 18.52 -64.79 22.51
N SER A 37 18.26 -63.69 21.80
CA SER A 37 17.09 -62.85 22.02
C SER A 37 15.85 -63.44 21.35
N ASP A 38 14.72 -63.32 22.04
CA ASP A 38 13.37 -63.52 21.52
C ASP A 38 12.82 -62.28 20.78
N LYS A 39 13.62 -61.21 20.67
CA LYS A 39 13.29 -59.97 19.99
C LYS A 39 14.17 -59.81 18.76
N GLY A 40 13.58 -59.27 17.68
CA GLY A 40 14.30 -59.03 16.44
C GLY A 40 13.81 -57.78 15.75
N TYR A 41 14.26 -57.62 14.51
CA TYR A 41 13.81 -56.57 13.63
C TYR A 41 13.63 -57.12 12.22
N ILE A 42 12.67 -56.53 11.50
CA ILE A 42 12.47 -56.70 10.06
C ILE A 42 12.63 -55.30 9.45
N MET A 43 13.55 -55.16 8.50
CA MET A 43 13.77 -53.96 7.72
C MET A 43 13.32 -54.21 6.29
N CYS A 44 12.38 -53.38 5.84
CA CYS A 44 11.79 -53.46 4.52
C CYS A 44 11.69 -52.05 3.94
N LYS A 45 11.91 -51.90 2.63
CA LYS A 45 11.50 -50.69 1.92
C LYS A 45 10.13 -50.93 1.31
N ARG A 46 9.20 -50.08 1.69
CA ARG A 46 7.84 -50.09 1.14
C ARG A 46 7.88 -49.49 -0.26
N SER A 47 7.31 -50.19 -1.24
CA SER A 47 6.89 -49.59 -2.50
C SER A 47 5.46 -49.10 -2.30
N VAL A 48 5.20 -47.79 -2.34
CA VAL A 48 3.90 -47.22 -1.96
C VAL A 48 3.19 -46.57 -3.14
N SER A 49 1.85 -46.67 -3.16
CA SER A 49 0.97 -45.88 -4.05
C SER A 49 -0.14 -45.15 -3.29
N TYR A 50 -0.10 -45.15 -1.95
CA TYR A 50 -1.14 -44.57 -1.08
C TYR A 50 -0.48 -43.78 0.05
N THR A 51 -0.94 -42.53 0.27
CA THR A 51 -0.56 -41.75 1.45
C THR A 51 -1.69 -41.75 2.45
N GLY A 52 -1.32 -41.82 3.72
CA GLY A 52 -2.26 -41.74 4.83
C GLY A 52 -1.93 -42.72 5.93
N SER A 53 -2.84 -42.75 6.89
CA SER A 53 -2.86 -43.67 8.01
C SER A 53 -3.00 -45.11 7.52
N VAL A 54 -2.00 -45.96 7.78
CA VAL A 54 -2.08 -47.39 7.45
C VAL A 54 -1.73 -48.29 8.63
N ASN A 55 -2.39 -49.43 8.65
CA ASN A 55 -2.10 -50.54 9.54
C ASN A 55 -1.20 -51.54 8.85
N ILE A 56 -0.09 -51.89 9.50
CA ILE A 56 0.93 -52.77 8.95
C ILE A 56 0.89 -54.09 9.71
N SER A 57 0.75 -55.20 8.98
CA SER A 57 1.00 -56.55 9.49
C SER A 57 1.98 -57.24 8.57
N PHE A 58 2.86 -58.07 9.13
CA PHE A 58 3.73 -58.94 8.33
C PHE A 58 3.28 -60.39 8.50
N ILE A 59 3.44 -61.19 7.45
CA ILE A 59 3.20 -62.63 7.50
C ILE A 59 4.57 -63.29 7.45
N VAL A 60 4.82 -64.17 8.41
CA VAL A 60 5.98 -65.06 8.38
C VAL A 60 5.49 -66.40 7.86
N ASP A 61 6.12 -66.88 6.79
CA ASP A 61 5.73 -68.12 6.12
C ASP A 61 5.77 -69.33 7.08
N ALA A 62 5.06 -70.41 6.72
CA ALA A 62 4.68 -71.51 7.59
C ALA A 62 5.83 -72.05 8.48
N PRO A 63 5.59 -72.34 9.78
CA PRO A 63 4.30 -72.47 10.47
C PRO A 63 3.76 -71.21 11.20
N TYR A 64 4.38 -70.03 11.05
CA TYR A 64 4.23 -68.96 12.06
C TYR A 64 3.11 -67.93 11.83
N GLY A 65 2.62 -67.78 10.59
CA GLY A 65 1.42 -66.99 10.29
C GLY A 65 1.60 -65.47 10.40
N ARG A 66 0.49 -64.74 10.58
CA ARG A 66 0.46 -63.26 10.62
C ARG A 66 0.92 -62.72 11.98
N SER A 67 1.68 -61.64 11.97
CA SER A 67 2.16 -60.93 13.16
C SER A 67 1.03 -60.48 14.08
N LYS A 68 1.22 -60.64 15.41
CA LYS A 68 0.36 -60.00 16.43
C LYS A 68 0.84 -58.57 16.70
N THR A 69 0.00 -57.59 16.44
CA THR A 69 0.27 -56.17 16.71
C THR A 69 0.15 -55.88 18.21
N LEU A 70 1.12 -55.15 18.78
CA LEU A 70 1.03 -54.63 20.15
C LEU A 70 0.16 -53.36 20.17
N GLU A 71 -0.61 -53.15 21.23
CA GLU A 71 -1.47 -51.97 21.34
C GLU A 71 -0.66 -50.65 21.30
N SER A 72 0.56 -50.67 21.84
CA SER A 72 1.47 -49.53 21.92
C SER A 72 2.01 -49.01 20.58
N VAL A 73 1.82 -49.73 19.47
CA VAL A 73 2.20 -49.25 18.12
C VAL A 73 1.06 -48.52 17.41
N TYR A 74 -0.17 -48.54 17.94
CA TYR A 74 -1.23 -47.71 17.41
C TYR A 74 -1.07 -46.25 17.83
N ARG A 75 -1.36 -45.37 16.90
CA ARG A 75 -1.52 -43.93 17.04
C ARG A 75 -2.94 -43.56 16.59
N VAL A 76 -3.43 -42.41 17.00
CA VAL A 76 -4.76 -41.92 16.62
C VAL A 76 -4.58 -40.71 15.71
N ASP A 77 -5.24 -40.72 14.54
CA ASP A 77 -5.21 -39.58 13.62
C ASP A 77 -6.31 -38.55 13.93
N ARG A 78 -6.36 -37.48 13.14
CA ARG A 78 -7.31 -36.37 13.29
C ARG A 78 -8.79 -36.80 13.21
N ASN A 79 -9.07 -37.97 12.62
CA ASN A 79 -10.42 -38.52 12.50
C ASN A 79 -10.73 -39.57 13.58
N GLU A 80 -9.93 -39.60 14.65
CA GLU A 80 -10.03 -40.57 15.74
C GLU A 80 -9.82 -42.03 15.29
N GLN A 81 -9.18 -42.25 14.13
CA GLN A 81 -8.90 -43.61 13.63
C GLN A 81 -7.53 -44.10 14.08
N THR A 82 -7.43 -45.39 14.42
CA THR A 82 -6.19 -46.03 14.86
C THR A 82 -5.33 -46.48 13.68
N PHE A 83 -4.07 -46.06 13.68
CA PHE A 83 -3.10 -46.36 12.63
C PHE A 83 -1.72 -46.69 13.20
N MET A 84 -0.88 -47.44 12.47
CA MET A 84 0.48 -47.78 12.91
C MET A 84 1.56 -46.93 12.25
N HIS A 85 1.33 -46.49 11.01
CA HIS A 85 2.28 -45.68 10.26
C HIS A 85 1.53 -44.72 9.34
N GLN A 86 2.01 -43.48 9.23
CA GLN A 86 1.42 -42.47 8.35
C GLN A 86 2.48 -42.05 7.33
N SER A 87 2.12 -42.12 6.05
CA SER A 87 2.93 -41.53 4.97
C SER A 87 2.36 -40.16 4.60
N TYR A 88 3.26 -39.20 4.39
CA TYR A 88 2.93 -37.82 4.03
C TYR A 88 3.39 -37.53 2.61
N SER A 89 2.70 -36.63 1.92
CA SER A 89 3.18 -36.06 0.67
C SER A 89 4.38 -35.16 0.96
N VAL A 90 5.41 -35.22 0.13
CA VAL A 90 6.64 -34.44 0.30
C VAL A 90 6.85 -33.58 -0.92
N ILE A 91 7.00 -32.27 -0.71
CA ILE A 91 7.42 -31.32 -1.75
C ILE A 91 8.94 -31.27 -1.74
N SER A 92 9.57 -31.58 -2.87
CA SER A 92 11.03 -31.55 -3.03
C SER A 92 11.53 -30.23 -3.60
N ASN A 93 10.78 -29.60 -4.52
CA ASN A 93 11.15 -28.34 -5.13
C ASN A 93 9.92 -27.58 -5.65
N VAL A 94 9.99 -26.26 -5.64
CA VAL A 94 8.96 -25.36 -6.18
C VAL A 94 9.64 -24.36 -7.10
N THR A 95 9.22 -24.32 -8.37
CA THR A 95 9.73 -23.40 -9.38
C THR A 95 8.58 -22.59 -9.95
N SER A 96 8.81 -21.29 -10.16
CA SER A 96 7.85 -20.39 -10.78
C SER A 96 8.32 -20.01 -12.18
N ILE A 97 7.38 -20.00 -13.13
CA ILE A 97 7.59 -19.40 -14.44
C ILE A 97 6.90 -18.04 -14.41
N PRO A 98 7.67 -16.93 -14.38
CA PRO A 98 7.09 -15.60 -14.30
C PRO A 98 6.31 -15.27 -15.56
N THR A 99 5.02 -14.99 -15.39
CA THR A 99 4.21 -14.20 -16.33
C THR A 99 3.48 -13.14 -15.50
N SER A 100 3.06 -12.05 -16.16
CA SER A 100 2.56 -10.78 -15.60
C SER A 100 1.83 -10.80 -14.25
N SER A 101 1.87 -9.66 -13.54
CA SER A 101 1.25 -9.37 -12.24
C SER A 101 -0.30 -9.46 -12.19
N PHE A 102 -0.96 -9.94 -13.24
CA PHE A 102 -2.41 -10.07 -13.37
C PHE A 102 -2.94 -11.49 -13.13
N GLY A 103 -2.07 -12.43 -12.73
CA GLY A 103 -2.39 -13.87 -12.69
C GLY A 103 -2.11 -14.52 -14.06
N GLY A 104 -2.02 -15.85 -14.05
CA GLY A 104 -1.54 -16.63 -15.20
C GLY A 104 -0.14 -17.24 -15.03
N GLY A 105 0.59 -16.85 -13.97
CA GLY A 105 1.89 -17.44 -13.61
C GLY A 105 1.75 -18.94 -13.33
N SER A 106 2.62 -19.74 -13.95
CA SER A 106 2.64 -21.19 -13.75
C SER A 106 3.57 -21.54 -12.59
N ILE A 107 3.03 -22.25 -11.60
CA ILE A 107 3.80 -22.79 -10.48
C ILE A 107 3.95 -24.28 -10.68
N GLU A 108 5.21 -24.73 -10.72
CA GLU A 108 5.58 -26.11 -10.84
C GLU A 108 6.09 -26.62 -9.48
N ILE A 109 5.41 -27.61 -8.93
CA ILE A 109 5.72 -28.25 -7.66
C ILE A 109 6.15 -29.68 -7.97
N THR A 110 7.37 -30.04 -7.59
CA THR A 110 7.88 -31.42 -7.70
C THR A 110 7.99 -32.05 -6.32
N GLY A 111 7.79 -33.36 -6.25
CA GLY A 111 7.77 -34.05 -4.96
C GLY A 111 7.50 -35.54 -5.10
N GLU A 112 7.09 -36.15 -3.99
CA GLU A 112 6.61 -37.52 -3.94
C GLU A 112 5.23 -37.58 -3.28
N TYR A 113 4.35 -38.38 -3.88
CA TYR A 113 2.97 -38.63 -3.47
C TYR A 113 2.05 -37.40 -3.43
N LEU A 114 2.17 -36.51 -4.41
CA LEU A 114 1.43 -35.24 -4.46
C LEU A 114 -0.06 -35.37 -4.86
N ASN A 115 -0.50 -36.51 -5.40
CA ASN A 115 -1.86 -36.71 -5.93
C ASN A 115 -2.73 -37.69 -5.10
N SER A 116 -2.47 -37.80 -3.82
CA SER A 116 -2.97 -38.90 -3.00
C SER A 116 -4.37 -38.72 -2.41
N GLN A 117 -4.98 -37.55 -2.61
CA GLN A 117 -6.34 -37.19 -2.19
C GLN A 117 -7.06 -36.55 -3.39
N ASN A 118 -8.39 -36.71 -3.47
CA ASN A 118 -9.20 -36.17 -4.57
C ASN A 118 -9.41 -34.64 -4.49
N ASP A 119 -9.19 -34.03 -3.32
CA ASP A 119 -9.35 -32.60 -3.09
C ASP A 119 -7.97 -31.98 -2.80
N ILE A 120 -7.35 -31.40 -3.83
CA ILE A 120 -6.06 -30.72 -3.73
C ILE A 120 -6.31 -29.22 -3.82
N GLU A 121 -5.96 -28.51 -2.76
CA GLU A 121 -6.02 -27.05 -2.69
C GLU A 121 -4.59 -26.51 -2.63
N ILE A 122 -4.27 -25.61 -3.54
CA ILE A 122 -2.96 -24.99 -3.65
C ILE A 122 -3.17 -23.48 -3.54
N SER A 123 -2.46 -22.84 -2.62
CA SER A 123 -2.46 -21.40 -2.46
C SER A 123 -1.02 -20.88 -2.36
N VAL A 124 -0.78 -19.72 -2.94
CA VAL A 124 0.49 -18.98 -2.82
C VAL A 124 0.15 -17.64 -2.19
N GLY A 125 0.49 -17.48 -0.91
CA GLY A 125 -0.01 -16.37 -0.11
C GLY A 125 -1.54 -16.46 0.07
N TYR A 126 -2.27 -15.43 -0.36
CA TYR A 126 -3.75 -15.37 -0.31
C TYR A 126 -4.43 -15.76 -1.63
N THR A 127 -3.64 -16.09 -2.66
CA THR A 127 -4.17 -16.35 -4.00
C THR A 127 -4.26 -17.85 -4.22
N LYS A 128 -5.45 -18.28 -4.66
CA LYS A 128 -5.69 -19.66 -5.07
C LYS A 128 -4.93 -19.97 -6.37
N CYS A 129 -4.31 -21.14 -6.43
CA CYS A 129 -3.63 -21.64 -7.61
C CYS A 129 -4.44 -22.81 -8.16
N SER A 130 -5.08 -22.62 -9.32
CA SER A 130 -5.91 -23.62 -9.96
C SER A 130 -5.04 -24.70 -10.62
N PRO A 131 -5.08 -25.97 -10.15
CA PRO A 131 -4.25 -27.03 -10.70
C PRO A 131 -4.60 -27.31 -12.17
N THR A 132 -3.58 -27.31 -13.03
CA THR A 132 -3.70 -27.67 -14.45
C THR A 132 -3.25 -29.10 -14.71
N LEU A 133 -2.25 -29.58 -13.98
CA LEU A 133 -1.76 -30.95 -14.04
C LEU A 133 -1.43 -31.42 -12.63
N VAL A 134 -1.94 -32.59 -12.23
CA VAL A 134 -1.62 -33.20 -10.94
C VAL A 134 -1.27 -34.67 -11.16
N ASN A 135 -0.09 -35.08 -10.72
CA ASN A 135 0.30 -36.48 -10.62
C ASN A 135 1.11 -36.73 -9.34
N SER A 136 1.55 -37.97 -9.13
CA SER A 136 2.20 -38.38 -7.88
C SER A 136 3.55 -37.71 -7.62
N THR A 137 4.20 -37.13 -8.62
CA THR A 137 5.53 -36.53 -8.48
C THR A 137 5.61 -35.07 -8.91
N TYR A 138 4.53 -34.55 -9.49
CA TYR A 138 4.50 -33.27 -10.16
C TYR A 138 3.10 -32.66 -10.11
N ILE A 139 3.03 -31.39 -9.73
CA ILE A 139 1.86 -30.54 -9.81
C ILE A 139 2.23 -29.31 -10.61
N ASN A 140 1.42 -28.95 -11.59
CA ASN A 140 1.42 -27.63 -12.20
C ASN A 140 0.10 -26.95 -11.86
N CYS A 141 0.15 -25.69 -11.45
CA CYS A 141 -1.04 -24.88 -11.23
C CYS A 141 -0.85 -23.47 -11.78
N ILE A 142 -1.94 -22.87 -12.22
CA ILE A 142 -1.97 -21.48 -12.67
C ILE A 142 -2.52 -20.64 -11.53
N LEU A 143 -1.80 -19.59 -11.16
CA LEU A 143 -2.29 -18.62 -10.19
C LEU A 143 -3.54 -17.94 -10.73
N ASP A 144 -4.65 -18.03 -9.98
CA ASP A 144 -5.88 -17.33 -10.31
C ASP A 144 -5.61 -15.83 -10.37
N GLN A 145 -6.37 -15.12 -11.20
CA GLN A 145 -6.25 -13.66 -11.27
C GLN A 145 -6.42 -13.10 -9.87
N ILE A 146 -5.45 -12.31 -9.43
CA ILE A 146 -5.64 -11.45 -8.27
C ILE A 146 -6.68 -10.43 -8.73
N GLU A 147 -7.96 -10.70 -8.46
CA GLU A 147 -8.96 -9.64 -8.44
C GLU A 147 -8.43 -8.62 -7.45
N GLN A 148 -7.84 -7.55 -7.99
CA GLN A 148 -7.55 -6.38 -7.20
C GLN A 148 -8.90 -5.96 -6.63
N THR A 149 -9.10 -6.18 -5.32
CA THR A 149 -10.04 -5.39 -4.56
C THR A 149 -9.88 -3.96 -5.04
N PRO A 150 -10.95 -3.26 -5.42
CA PRO A 150 -10.83 -1.90 -5.90
C PRO A 150 -10.11 -1.09 -4.82
N LYS A 151 -8.83 -0.78 -5.04
CA LYS A 151 -8.06 0.01 -4.10
C LYS A 151 -8.73 1.40 -4.05
N PRO A 152 -9.18 1.85 -2.86
CA PRO A 152 -10.02 3.04 -2.72
C PRO A 152 -9.40 4.32 -3.31
N LYS A 153 -10.23 5.33 -3.57
CA LYS A 153 -9.77 6.70 -3.89
C LYS A 153 -8.85 7.21 -2.78
N PHE A 154 -7.56 7.43 -3.05
CA PHE A 154 -6.60 7.88 -2.04
C PHE A 154 -5.68 9.00 -2.55
N TYR A 155 -5.26 9.91 -1.68
CA TYR A 155 -4.27 10.94 -2.01
C TYR A 155 -2.84 10.38 -1.86
N PRO A 156 -1.83 10.91 -2.59
CA PRO A 156 -0.41 10.56 -2.41
C PRO A 156 0.19 11.21 -1.16
N GLY A 157 -0.16 10.66 0.01
CA GLY A 157 0.50 10.75 1.32
C GLY A 157 -0.22 9.70 2.20
N ASN A 158 0.42 8.76 2.88
CA ASN A 158 0.92 8.91 4.24
C ASN A 158 1.31 7.50 4.81
N ARG A 159 1.92 7.43 6.01
CA ARG A 159 2.43 6.19 6.65
C ARG A 159 1.29 5.20 6.98
N GLY A 160 1.33 3.95 6.54
CA GLY A 160 0.30 3.00 6.92
C GLY A 160 0.49 2.39 8.31
N LEU A 161 -0.61 1.98 8.93
CA LEU A 161 -0.66 1.18 10.13
C LEU A 161 -2.01 0.47 10.13
N THR A 162 -2.01 -0.83 10.42
CA THR A 162 -3.26 -1.55 10.66
C THR A 162 -3.76 -1.19 12.05
N VAL A 163 -4.98 -0.66 12.12
CA VAL A 163 -5.64 -0.33 13.37
C VAL A 163 -6.80 -1.28 13.58
N GLN A 164 -6.78 -1.92 14.74
CA GLN A 164 -7.82 -2.83 15.17
C GLN A 164 -8.43 -2.29 16.46
N PHE A 165 -9.76 -2.20 16.49
CA PHE A 165 -10.51 -1.72 17.64
C PHE A 165 -11.50 -2.77 18.12
N TRP A 166 -11.48 -3.01 19.43
CA TRP A 166 -12.44 -3.86 20.11
C TRP A 166 -13.21 -3.02 21.13
N SER A 167 -14.49 -2.77 20.85
CA SER A 167 -15.37 -1.96 21.70
C SER A 167 -15.78 -2.64 23.01
N ASP A 168 -15.69 -3.97 23.06
CA ASP A 168 -16.05 -4.79 24.21
C ASP A 168 -14.89 -5.05 25.17
N LEU A 169 -13.65 -4.88 24.70
CA LEU A 169 -12.46 -5.00 25.53
C LEU A 169 -12.26 -3.75 26.39
N LYS A 170 -11.81 -3.97 27.63
CA LYS A 170 -11.38 -2.91 28.53
C LYS A 170 -10.05 -3.30 29.16
N ALA A 171 -9.10 -2.38 29.10
CA ALA A 171 -7.82 -2.51 29.79
C ALA A 171 -7.55 -1.19 30.52
N SER A 172 -7.21 -1.28 31.81
CA SER A 172 -6.80 -0.13 32.63
C SER A 172 -5.32 -0.20 33.02
N SER A 173 -4.66 -1.33 32.73
CA SER A 173 -3.24 -1.57 33.00
C SER A 173 -2.56 -2.37 31.89
N VAL A 174 -1.22 -2.37 31.88
CA VAL A 174 -0.39 -3.22 31.00
C VAL A 174 -0.71 -4.70 31.21
N SER A 175 -0.95 -5.11 32.46
CA SER A 175 -1.25 -6.49 32.83
C SER A 175 -2.54 -6.99 32.19
N ASP A 176 -3.57 -6.14 32.09
CA ASP A 176 -4.83 -6.50 31.44
C ASP A 176 -4.62 -6.77 29.94
N LEU A 177 -3.76 -5.99 29.28
CA LEU A 177 -3.42 -6.19 27.86
C LEU A 177 -2.65 -7.49 27.61
N LEU A 178 -1.74 -7.86 28.50
CA LEU A 178 -0.91 -9.06 28.32
C LEU A 178 -1.72 -10.37 28.37
N ILE A 179 -2.92 -10.34 28.95
CA ILE A 179 -3.81 -11.50 29.04
C ILE A 179 -4.68 -11.64 27.77
N ILE A 180 -4.82 -10.57 26.99
CA ILE A 180 -5.63 -10.55 25.78
C ILE A 180 -4.86 -11.21 24.63
N ASN A 181 -5.35 -12.36 24.18
CA ASN A 181 -4.85 -13.00 22.96
C ASN A 181 -5.61 -12.50 21.74
N PHE A 182 -5.10 -11.43 21.13
CA PHE A 182 -5.70 -10.82 19.95
C PHE A 182 -5.85 -11.78 18.76
N ASP A 183 -5.00 -12.81 18.65
CA ASP A 183 -4.98 -13.72 17.50
C ASP A 183 -6.03 -14.85 17.61
N GLN A 184 -6.66 -15.00 18.77
CA GLN A 184 -7.73 -15.98 19.02
C GLN A 184 -9.11 -15.34 19.25
N MET A 185 -9.20 -14.01 19.17
CA MET A 185 -10.44 -13.27 19.34
C MET A 185 -11.35 -13.46 18.13
N THR A 186 -12.64 -13.76 18.37
CA THR A 186 -13.62 -13.99 17.30
C THR A 186 -14.12 -12.66 16.71
N ASN A 187 -14.18 -12.56 15.38
CA ASN A 187 -14.38 -11.34 14.56
C ASN A 187 -15.73 -10.58 14.71
N THR A 188 -16.53 -10.78 15.77
CA THR A 188 -17.90 -10.23 15.81
C THR A 188 -17.98 -8.76 16.25
N THR A 189 -16.98 -8.23 16.95
CA THR A 189 -16.90 -6.82 17.40
C THR A 189 -15.66 -6.08 16.90
N LEU A 190 -14.76 -6.76 16.18
CA LEU A 190 -13.53 -6.19 15.63
C LEU A 190 -13.87 -5.23 14.50
N GLN A 191 -13.50 -3.96 14.67
CA GLN A 191 -13.39 -3.01 13.56
C GLN A 191 -11.93 -2.90 13.16
N GLU A 192 -11.62 -3.30 11.93
CA GLU A 192 -10.29 -3.14 11.35
C GLU A 192 -10.33 -2.05 10.29
N THR A 193 -9.37 -1.14 10.37
CA THR A 193 -9.15 -0.11 9.37
C THR A 193 -7.67 0.07 9.14
N TYR A 194 -7.33 0.45 7.92
CA TYR A 194 -5.97 0.82 7.56
C TYR A 194 -5.88 2.33 7.71
N LEU A 195 -5.14 2.77 8.73
CA LEU A 195 -4.76 4.16 8.79
C LEU A 195 -3.59 4.34 7.86
N TYR A 196 -3.81 5.07 6.79
CA TYR A 196 -2.73 5.59 5.94
C TYR A 196 -2.05 6.77 6.62
N GLU A 197 -2.52 7.26 7.78
CA GLU A 197 -1.96 8.38 8.55
C GLU A 197 -1.87 7.99 10.03
N PRO A 198 -0.73 7.54 10.57
CA PRO A 198 -0.67 7.00 11.93
C PRO A 198 0.00 7.98 12.88
N GLU A 199 0.26 9.22 12.44
CA GLU A 199 0.68 10.25 13.38
C GLU A 199 -0.51 10.68 14.24
N PHE A 200 -1.74 10.55 13.75
CA PHE A 200 -2.96 10.97 14.42
C PHE A 200 -4.10 9.94 14.30
N ILE A 201 -4.68 9.51 15.43
CA ILE A 201 -5.92 8.74 15.44
C ILE A 201 -7.11 9.71 15.42
N PRO A 202 -7.95 9.73 14.35
CA PRO A 202 -9.09 10.63 14.25
C PRO A 202 -10.11 10.43 15.36
N LYS A 203 -10.75 11.53 15.78
CA LYS A 203 -11.80 11.53 16.82
C LYS A 203 -12.93 10.55 16.51
N ASP A 204 -13.32 10.51 15.24
CA ASP A 204 -14.50 9.77 14.76
C ASP A 204 -14.14 8.38 14.23
N LEU A 205 -12.88 7.94 14.37
CA LEU A 205 -12.45 6.64 13.85
C LEU A 205 -13.19 5.49 14.55
N PHE A 206 -13.35 5.61 15.87
CA PHE A 206 -14.06 4.62 16.68
C PHE A 206 -14.91 5.33 17.74
N ASN A 207 -16.16 4.88 17.90
CA ASN A 207 -17.06 5.40 18.93
C ASN A 207 -17.02 4.52 20.18
N GLY A 208 -16.81 5.16 21.34
CA GLY A 208 -16.90 4.52 22.65
C GLY A 208 -15.56 4.21 23.31
N THR A 209 -15.60 3.48 24.42
CA THR A 209 -14.42 3.02 25.16
C THR A 209 -14.09 1.60 24.71
N GLY A 210 -12.83 1.35 24.37
CA GLY A 210 -12.37 0.03 23.93
C GLY A 210 -10.85 -0.07 23.92
N VAL A 211 -10.34 -1.20 23.41
CA VAL A 211 -8.90 -1.43 23.21
C VAL A 211 -8.55 -1.21 21.74
N ILE A 212 -7.47 -0.47 21.49
CA ILE A 212 -6.91 -0.24 20.15
C ILE A 212 -5.57 -0.97 20.05
N ARG A 213 -5.39 -1.77 19.00
CA ARG A 213 -4.09 -2.35 18.60
C ARG A 213 -3.62 -1.67 17.33
N LEU A 214 -2.38 -1.20 17.36
CA LEU A 214 -1.68 -0.57 16.25
C LEU A 214 -0.58 -1.52 15.77
N SER A 215 -0.58 -1.90 14.50
CA SER A 215 0.41 -2.82 13.92
C SER A 215 1.12 -2.20 12.72
N MET A 216 2.46 -2.24 12.72
CA MET A 216 3.31 -1.83 11.60
C MET A 216 4.54 -2.71 11.48
N ILE A 217 5.11 -2.75 10.27
CA ILE A 217 6.44 -3.27 10.00
C ILE A 217 7.40 -2.07 9.95
N PHE A 218 8.51 -2.16 10.67
CA PHE A 218 9.58 -1.18 10.64
C PHE A 218 10.92 -1.87 10.40
N VAL A 219 11.60 -1.49 9.31
CA VAL A 219 12.96 -1.95 9.01
C VAL A 219 13.93 -0.84 9.42
N PRO A 220 14.67 -1.01 10.54
CA PRO A 220 15.59 0.01 11.01
C PRO A 220 16.81 0.12 10.07
N PRO A 221 17.17 1.32 9.59
CA PRO A 221 18.29 1.48 8.66
C PRO A 221 19.67 1.33 9.29
N LYS A 222 19.75 1.50 10.62
CA LYS A 222 20.96 1.29 11.41
C LYS A 222 20.61 0.88 12.83
N ASN A 223 21.58 0.36 13.56
CA ASN A 223 21.44 0.13 14.99
C ASN A 223 21.41 1.48 15.72
N SER A 224 20.23 1.91 16.18
CA SER A 224 20.00 3.17 16.88
C SER A 224 18.78 3.06 17.79
N TYR A 225 18.58 4.07 18.64
CA TYR A 225 17.32 4.26 19.33
C TYR A 225 16.30 4.91 18.40
N TYR A 226 15.10 4.34 18.32
CA TYR A 226 13.97 4.86 17.55
C TYR A 226 12.82 5.17 18.50
N GLN A 227 12.18 6.33 18.32
CA GLN A 227 11.01 6.73 19.07
C GLN A 227 9.82 6.85 18.12
N PHE A 228 8.72 6.16 18.44
CA PHE A 228 7.44 6.31 17.75
C PHE A 228 6.53 7.23 18.57
N ILE A 229 5.92 8.21 17.91
CA ILE A 229 4.98 9.14 18.54
C ILE A 229 3.62 8.89 17.89
N ILE A 230 2.62 8.62 18.73
CA ILE A 230 1.22 8.45 18.33
C ILE A 230 0.44 9.58 18.97
N THR A 231 -0.22 10.41 18.17
CA THR A 231 -1.11 11.47 18.65
C THR A 231 -2.57 11.11 18.39
N SER A 232 -3.49 11.77 19.07
CA SER A 232 -4.92 11.43 19.02
C SER A 232 -5.78 12.62 19.43
N ALA A 233 -6.97 12.73 18.83
CA ALA A 233 -8.02 13.67 19.23
C ALA A 233 -8.71 13.25 20.54
N ASN A 234 -8.71 11.95 20.84
CA ASN A 234 -9.31 11.34 22.02
C ASN A 234 -8.24 11.02 23.07
N THR A 235 -8.66 10.92 24.33
CA THR A 235 -7.79 10.47 25.42
C THR A 235 -7.53 8.96 25.30
N TYR A 236 -6.34 8.60 24.83
CA TYR A 236 -5.85 7.22 24.87
C TYR A 236 -4.70 7.08 25.88
N ALA A 237 -4.63 5.92 26.52
CA ALA A 237 -3.48 5.53 27.31
C ALA A 237 -2.65 4.53 26.50
N LEU A 238 -1.34 4.79 26.36
CA LEU A 238 -0.41 3.80 25.83
C LEU A 238 -0.10 2.80 26.94
N LEU A 239 -0.77 1.65 26.90
CA LEU A 239 -0.70 0.63 27.95
C LEU A 239 0.28 -0.52 27.60
N GLY A 240 0.94 -0.51 26.44
CA GLY A 240 1.93 -1.53 26.10
C GLY A 240 2.37 -1.50 24.63
N GLY A 241 3.41 -2.27 24.34
CA GLY A 241 3.95 -2.49 22.99
C GLY A 241 4.88 -3.70 23.00
N GLY A 242 4.80 -4.53 21.96
CA GLY A 242 5.58 -5.76 21.82
C GLY A 242 6.19 -5.86 20.43
N ILE A 243 7.43 -6.35 20.36
CA ILE A 243 8.06 -6.76 19.11
C ILE A 243 7.77 -8.26 18.97
N ASN A 244 6.76 -8.61 18.17
CA ASN A 244 6.35 -10.01 17.99
C ASN A 244 7.38 -10.81 17.20
N GLU A 245 8.08 -10.16 16.26
CA GLU A 245 9.11 -10.78 15.44
C GLU A 245 10.34 -9.87 15.40
N THR A 246 11.46 -10.40 15.86
CA THR A 246 12.77 -9.78 15.62
C THR A 246 13.40 -10.52 14.46
N LEU A 247 13.19 -10.02 13.25
CA LEU A 247 13.98 -10.46 12.11
C LEU A 247 15.35 -9.79 12.21
N VAL A 248 16.38 -10.58 12.51
CA VAL A 248 17.77 -10.14 12.33
C VAL A 248 18.02 -10.13 10.84
N ILE A 249 17.77 -8.98 10.22
CA ILE A 249 18.16 -8.76 8.83
C ILE A 249 19.64 -8.42 8.84
N ASP A 250 20.46 -9.38 8.40
CA ASP A 250 21.88 -9.13 8.21
C ASP A 250 22.09 -8.21 7.00
N HIS A 251 22.20 -6.92 7.27
CA HIS A 251 22.50 -5.92 6.25
C HIS A 251 23.97 -5.96 5.79
N SER A 252 24.86 -6.77 6.39
CA SER A 252 26.28 -6.80 6.00
C SER A 252 26.48 -7.30 4.57
N ALA A 253 25.62 -8.21 4.10
CA ALA A 253 25.56 -8.63 2.71
C ALA A 253 25.09 -7.50 1.78
N LEU A 254 24.17 -6.64 2.23
CA LEU A 254 23.57 -5.53 1.46
C LEU A 254 24.46 -4.30 1.40
N VAL A 255 25.11 -3.93 2.51
CA VAL A 255 26.06 -2.81 2.63
C VAL A 255 27.30 -3.05 1.76
N ASN A 256 27.72 -4.31 1.60
CA ASN A 256 28.80 -4.72 0.70
C ASN A 256 28.29 -5.23 -0.66
N SER A 257 26.98 -5.23 -0.89
CA SER A 257 26.41 -5.73 -2.15
C SER A 257 26.70 -4.75 -3.29
N SER A 258 27.09 -5.31 -4.44
CA SER A 258 27.21 -4.57 -5.69
C SER A 258 25.85 -4.43 -6.39
N ILE A 259 24.73 -4.42 -5.66
CA ILE A 259 23.39 -4.35 -6.27
C ILE A 259 23.28 -3.01 -6.99
N ILE A 260 23.38 -3.09 -8.32
CA ILE A 260 23.21 -1.95 -9.21
C ILE A 260 21.70 -1.68 -9.24
N PRO A 261 21.27 -0.46 -8.89
CA PRO A 261 19.86 -0.09 -9.01
C PRO A 261 19.40 -0.26 -10.46
N ILE A 262 18.14 -0.68 -10.62
CA ILE A 262 17.50 -0.85 -11.93
C ILE A 262 16.33 0.12 -11.99
N ALA A 263 16.33 0.98 -13.00
CA ALA A 263 15.21 1.88 -13.26
C ALA A 263 13.97 1.08 -13.67
N GLU A 264 12.83 1.37 -13.06
CA GLU A 264 11.54 0.92 -13.58
C GLU A 264 11.30 1.49 -14.98
N ILE A 265 10.85 0.64 -15.90
CA ILE A 265 10.45 1.04 -17.25
C ILE A 265 9.04 0.53 -17.54
N GLN A 266 8.13 1.44 -17.85
CA GLN A 266 6.76 1.12 -18.25
C GLN A 266 6.52 1.52 -19.71
N THR A 267 5.78 0.68 -20.43
CA THR A 267 5.30 0.96 -21.79
C THR A 267 3.82 1.29 -21.76
N ILE A 268 3.46 2.46 -22.28
CA ILE A 268 2.11 3.00 -22.27
C ILE A 268 1.57 3.04 -23.69
N SER A 269 0.40 2.45 -23.92
CA SER A 269 -0.30 2.44 -25.20
C SER A 269 -1.58 3.25 -25.12
N ILE A 270 -1.66 4.34 -25.90
CA ILE A 270 -2.78 5.28 -25.92
C ILE A 270 -3.45 5.23 -27.29
N PRO A 271 -4.77 4.99 -27.39
CA PRO A 271 -5.47 4.99 -28.67
C PRO A 271 -5.37 6.35 -29.37
N THR A 272 -5.00 6.36 -30.66
CA THR A 272 -4.91 7.58 -31.49
C THR A 272 -6.26 8.23 -31.76
N ALA A 273 -7.36 7.48 -31.58
CA ALA A 273 -8.72 8.00 -31.63
C ALA A 273 -9.04 8.97 -30.47
N ALA A 274 -8.26 8.94 -29.37
CA ALA A 274 -8.33 9.95 -28.34
C ALA A 274 -7.60 11.22 -28.77
N THR A 275 -8.10 12.39 -28.37
CA THR A 275 -7.44 13.67 -28.66
C THR A 275 -6.45 14.06 -27.57
N GLN A 276 -6.77 13.72 -26.33
CA GLN A 276 -5.97 14.01 -25.15
C GLN A 276 -5.86 12.80 -24.22
N TYR A 277 -4.84 12.79 -23.38
CA TYR A 277 -4.70 11.82 -22.31
C TYR A 277 -4.11 12.45 -21.06
N LYS A 278 -4.24 11.76 -19.93
CA LYS A 278 -3.58 12.06 -18.66
C LYS A 278 -2.88 10.80 -18.16
N LEU A 279 -1.70 10.99 -17.59
CA LEU A 279 -0.97 9.94 -16.90
C LEU A 279 -1.13 10.19 -15.40
N CYS A 280 -1.59 9.20 -14.68
CA CYS A 280 -1.91 9.30 -13.27
C CYS A 280 -1.08 8.31 -12.48
N LEU A 281 -0.44 8.81 -11.43
CA LEU A 281 0.32 8.01 -10.48
C LEU A 281 -0.13 8.40 -9.08
N PHE A 282 -0.47 7.42 -8.25
CA PHE A 282 -0.98 7.66 -6.91
C PHE A 282 -2.13 8.70 -6.89
N TYR A 283 -3.07 8.58 -7.83
CA TYR A 283 -4.23 9.46 -7.99
C TYR A 283 -3.91 10.93 -8.33
N SER A 284 -2.64 11.29 -8.52
CA SER A 284 -2.25 12.57 -9.12
C SER A 284 -2.04 12.40 -10.61
N CYS A 285 -2.75 13.20 -11.40
CA CYS A 285 -2.68 13.15 -12.85
C CYS A 285 -1.88 14.34 -13.42
N THR A 286 -1.24 14.11 -14.55
CA THR A 286 -0.70 15.19 -15.39
C THR A 286 -1.82 16.12 -15.87
N SER A 287 -1.43 17.29 -16.34
CA SER A 287 -2.27 18.11 -17.23
C SER A 287 -2.71 17.29 -18.45
N SER A 288 -3.78 17.72 -19.15
CA SER A 288 -4.19 17.06 -20.39
C SER A 288 -3.10 17.20 -21.45
N LEU A 289 -2.53 16.06 -21.87
CA LEU A 289 -1.47 15.96 -22.85
C LEU A 289 -2.08 15.58 -24.22
N PRO A 290 -1.61 16.18 -25.33
CA PRO A 290 -2.15 15.88 -26.65
C PRO A 290 -1.63 14.53 -27.17
N VAL A 291 -2.50 13.73 -27.79
CA VAL A 291 -2.10 12.49 -28.47
C VAL A 291 -1.40 12.80 -29.80
N GLN A 292 -1.86 13.82 -30.51
CA GLN A 292 -1.22 14.30 -31.73
C GLN A 292 -0.02 15.20 -31.39
N ASN A 293 1.12 14.97 -32.06
CA ASN A 293 2.37 15.70 -31.83
C ASN A 293 2.83 15.69 -30.35
N PRO A 294 3.07 14.49 -29.78
CA PRO A 294 3.44 14.37 -28.36
C PRO A 294 4.75 15.11 -28.07
N ASN A 295 4.74 15.97 -27.05
CA ASN A 295 5.93 16.66 -26.56
C ASN A 295 6.55 15.87 -25.39
N VAL A 296 7.63 15.15 -25.67
CA VAL A 296 8.32 14.27 -24.73
C VAL A 296 8.88 15.01 -23.51
N ASP A 297 9.37 16.25 -23.70
CA ASP A 297 9.92 17.06 -22.62
C ASP A 297 8.80 17.50 -21.67
N LEU A 298 7.65 17.91 -22.22
CA LEU A 298 6.48 18.26 -21.41
C LEU A 298 5.94 17.05 -20.64
N ILE A 299 5.86 15.88 -21.27
CA ILE A 299 5.41 14.65 -20.59
C ILE A 299 6.36 14.30 -19.44
N SER A 300 7.66 14.33 -19.71
CA SER A 300 8.69 14.06 -18.71
C SER A 300 8.63 15.05 -17.55
N GLN A 301 8.44 16.34 -17.83
CA GLN A 301 8.29 17.38 -16.83
C GLN A 301 7.04 17.16 -15.96
N GLU A 302 5.88 16.92 -16.56
CA GLU A 302 4.61 16.76 -15.84
C GLU A 302 4.64 15.54 -14.91
N ILE A 303 5.25 14.41 -15.31
CA ILE A 303 5.40 13.24 -14.42
C ILE A 303 6.48 13.50 -13.36
N SER A 304 7.60 14.14 -13.72
CA SER A 304 8.65 14.50 -12.74
C SER A 304 8.09 15.40 -11.63
N GLU A 305 7.17 16.30 -11.95
CA GLU A 305 6.46 17.11 -10.96
C GLU A 305 5.60 16.27 -10.00
N LYS A 306 5.14 15.10 -10.43
CA LYS A 306 4.46 14.13 -9.56
C LYS A 306 5.40 13.29 -8.72
N LEU A 307 6.73 13.39 -8.91
CA LEU A 307 7.76 12.67 -8.15
C LEU A 307 8.71 13.64 -7.44
N ASN A 308 8.20 14.76 -6.94
CA ASN A 308 8.98 15.81 -6.27
C ASN A 308 10.16 16.33 -7.11
N GLY A 309 9.97 16.45 -8.43
CA GLY A 309 10.99 16.91 -9.36
C GLY A 309 12.05 15.87 -9.72
N SER A 310 11.91 14.61 -9.28
CA SER A 310 12.81 13.52 -9.65
C SER A 310 12.70 13.26 -11.16
N SER A 311 13.83 13.13 -11.85
CA SER A 311 13.89 13.15 -13.31
C SER A 311 13.31 11.87 -13.94
N VAL A 312 12.12 11.99 -14.50
CA VAL A 312 11.50 10.95 -15.33
C VAL A 312 11.92 11.17 -16.78
N LYS A 313 12.26 10.09 -17.48
CA LYS A 313 12.59 10.14 -18.91
C LYS A 313 11.48 9.49 -19.71
N THR A 314 10.93 10.21 -20.68
CA THR A 314 9.94 9.68 -21.61
C THR A 314 10.57 9.49 -23.00
N LYS A 315 10.09 8.50 -23.75
CA LYS A 315 10.43 8.30 -25.15
C LYS A 315 9.19 7.86 -25.92
N VAL A 316 8.98 8.41 -27.12
CA VAL A 316 8.00 7.84 -28.05
C VAL A 316 8.63 6.61 -28.71
N VAL A 317 8.05 5.44 -28.48
CA VAL A 317 8.52 4.17 -29.06
C VAL A 317 8.04 4.04 -30.50
N GLN A 318 6.74 4.25 -30.71
CA GLN A 318 6.11 4.18 -32.02
C GLN A 318 4.81 4.99 -32.04
N ILE A 319 4.46 5.49 -33.22
CA ILE A 319 3.15 6.05 -33.51
C ILE A 319 2.59 5.23 -34.67
N THR A 320 1.51 4.51 -34.41
CA THR A 320 0.79 3.72 -35.40
C THR A 320 -0.52 4.42 -35.75
N ASN A 321 -1.29 3.89 -36.71
CA ASN A 321 -2.62 4.40 -36.97
C ASN A 321 -3.58 4.24 -35.78
N ASP A 322 -3.32 3.26 -34.91
CA ASP A 322 -4.24 2.87 -33.83
C ASP A 322 -3.76 3.31 -32.44
N TYR A 323 -2.44 3.38 -32.21
CA TYR A 323 -1.84 3.68 -30.91
C TYR A 323 -0.62 4.60 -30.99
N LEU A 324 -0.56 5.55 -30.06
CA LEU A 324 0.65 6.20 -29.59
C LEU A 324 1.25 5.33 -28.48
N VAL A 325 2.50 4.90 -28.64
CA VAL A 325 3.20 4.09 -27.64
C VAL A 325 4.37 4.88 -27.05
N LEU A 326 4.33 5.05 -25.74
CA LEU A 326 5.36 5.73 -24.95
C LEU A 326 6.11 4.72 -24.10
N GLN A 327 7.38 5.01 -23.84
CA GLN A 327 8.18 4.34 -22.82
C GLN A 327 8.54 5.38 -21.78
N ILE A 328 8.27 5.06 -20.51
CA ILE A 328 8.52 5.93 -19.37
C ILE A 328 9.53 5.20 -18.48
N THR A 329 10.65 5.85 -18.23
CA THR A 329 11.72 5.38 -17.35
C THR A 329 11.70 6.22 -16.08
N PHE A 330 11.43 5.56 -14.97
CA PHE A 330 11.38 6.18 -13.65
C PHE A 330 12.79 6.26 -13.04
N PRO A 331 13.00 7.16 -12.07
CA PRO A 331 14.26 7.23 -11.35
C PRO A 331 14.52 5.95 -10.54
N GLU A 332 15.76 5.49 -10.58
CA GLU A 332 16.27 4.26 -9.92
C GLU A 332 15.99 4.22 -8.42
N GLU A 333 15.97 5.37 -7.75
CA GLU A 333 15.75 5.46 -6.31
C GLU A 333 14.31 5.17 -5.85
N PHE A 334 13.37 5.02 -6.78
CA PHE A 334 12.02 4.57 -6.47
C PHE A 334 11.86 3.05 -6.58
N GLY A 335 12.79 2.36 -7.24
CA GLY A 335 12.71 0.92 -7.50
C GLY A 335 11.46 0.57 -8.29
N ASP A 336 10.80 -0.52 -7.90
CA ASP A 336 9.55 -1.00 -8.48
C ASP A 336 8.45 0.05 -8.28
N MET A 337 7.74 0.45 -9.34
CA MET A 337 6.70 1.47 -9.28
C MET A 337 5.38 0.91 -9.79
N PRO A 338 4.24 1.33 -9.20
CA PRO A 338 2.94 0.91 -9.70
C PRO A 338 2.73 1.41 -11.13
N LEU A 339 1.96 0.62 -11.89
CA LEU A 339 1.59 0.97 -13.25
C LEU A 339 0.86 2.32 -13.29
N LEU A 340 1.26 3.18 -14.23
CA LEU A 340 0.56 4.42 -14.50
C LEU A 340 -0.89 4.15 -14.91
N ASN A 341 -1.83 4.84 -14.27
CA ASN A 341 -3.21 4.88 -14.71
C ASN A 341 -3.33 5.87 -15.86
N VAL A 342 -3.81 5.41 -17.01
CA VAL A 342 -3.89 6.22 -18.23
C VAL A 342 -5.34 6.55 -18.51
N GLN A 343 -5.67 7.84 -18.54
CA GLN A 343 -7.01 8.32 -18.85
C GLN A 343 -7.00 8.99 -20.22
N SER A 344 -7.78 8.49 -21.17
CA SER A 344 -7.88 9.05 -22.53
C SER A 344 -9.22 9.75 -22.75
N PHE A 345 -9.19 10.86 -23.50
CA PHE A 345 -10.34 11.71 -23.78
C PHE A 345 -10.42 12.04 -25.28
N PRO A 346 -11.60 11.90 -25.93
CA PRO A 346 -12.80 11.23 -25.42
C PRO A 346 -12.56 9.73 -25.13
N GLU A 347 -13.50 9.09 -24.43
CA GLU A 347 -13.41 7.64 -24.26
C GLU A 347 -13.54 6.91 -25.61
N THR A 348 -12.65 5.95 -25.83
CA THR A 348 -12.56 5.16 -27.05
C THR A 348 -12.95 3.70 -26.78
N VAL A 349 -13.33 2.97 -27.85
CA VAL A 349 -13.63 1.52 -27.78
C VAL A 349 -12.42 0.75 -27.28
N ASN A 350 -11.25 1.03 -27.85
CA ASN A 350 -9.98 0.54 -27.34
C ASN A 350 -9.63 1.32 -26.07
N LYS A 351 -9.29 0.62 -24.98
CA LYS A 351 -8.85 1.27 -23.75
C LYS A 351 -7.32 1.47 -23.76
N PRO A 352 -6.81 2.55 -23.16
CA PRO A 352 -5.37 2.71 -22.98
C PRO A 352 -4.84 1.65 -22.01
N GLN A 353 -3.58 1.27 -22.18
CA GLN A 353 -2.92 0.23 -21.40
C GLN A 353 -1.55 0.70 -20.90
N ALA A 354 -1.17 0.25 -19.71
CA ALA A 354 0.16 0.44 -19.14
C ALA A 354 0.72 -0.94 -18.78
N ASN A 355 1.89 -1.28 -19.28
CA ASN A 355 2.56 -2.55 -19.04
C ASN A 355 3.96 -2.30 -18.49
N GLU A 356 4.35 -3.07 -17.48
CA GLU A 356 5.71 -3.10 -16.97
C GLU A 356 6.63 -3.78 -17.99
N THR A 357 7.72 -3.13 -18.35
CA THR A 357 8.73 -3.62 -19.31
C THR A 357 9.99 -4.06 -18.59
N VAL A 358 10.40 -3.29 -17.59
CA VAL A 358 11.49 -3.64 -16.67
C VAL A 358 11.00 -3.30 -15.27
N GLN A 359 10.95 -4.30 -14.41
CA GLN A 359 10.65 -4.11 -13.00
C GLN A 359 11.82 -3.38 -12.34
N GLY A 360 11.54 -2.23 -11.73
CA GLY A 360 12.52 -1.44 -11.02
C GLY A 360 13.02 -2.15 -9.75
N MET A 361 14.25 -1.86 -9.38
CA MET A 361 14.84 -2.36 -8.13
C MET A 361 15.70 -1.27 -7.52
N THR A 362 15.40 -0.88 -6.28
CA THR A 362 16.26 0.04 -5.54
C THR A 362 17.59 -0.64 -5.23
N GLY A 363 18.69 0.08 -5.46
CA GLY A 363 20.01 -0.33 -4.98
C GLY A 363 20.26 0.19 -3.56
N PHE A 364 21.23 -0.41 -2.87
CA PHE A 364 21.81 0.19 -1.65
C PHE A 364 22.91 1.20 -1.97
N SER A 365 23.08 1.53 -3.26
CA SER A 365 24.11 2.42 -3.75
C SER A 365 23.81 3.86 -3.34
N LYS A 366 24.41 4.27 -2.22
CA LYS A 366 24.48 5.63 -1.67
C LYS A 366 23.17 6.26 -1.23
N THR A 367 22.05 6.09 -1.93
CA THR A 367 20.81 6.81 -1.66
C THR A 367 19.69 5.84 -1.33
N ILE A 368 19.18 5.94 -0.12
CA ILE A 368 18.08 5.15 0.43
C ILE A 368 16.84 6.04 0.50
N ARG A 369 15.74 5.57 -0.09
CA ARG A 369 14.43 6.23 -0.02
C ARG A 369 13.53 5.43 0.92
N PRO A 370 13.12 5.96 2.09
CA PRO A 370 12.10 5.32 2.90
C PRO A 370 10.83 5.12 2.07
N SER A 371 10.19 3.97 2.23
CA SER A 371 8.87 3.72 1.67
C SER A 371 7.99 2.96 2.66
N TYR A 372 6.69 3.20 2.62
CA TYR A 372 5.69 2.43 3.36
C TYR A 372 4.51 2.13 2.43
N GLY A 373 4.10 0.85 2.29
CA GLY A 373 2.90 0.49 1.53
C GLY A 373 2.92 0.94 0.06
N GLY A 374 4.12 1.06 -0.55
CA GLY A 374 4.31 1.60 -1.91
C GLY A 374 4.32 3.14 -1.98
N MET A 375 4.29 3.83 -0.85
CA MET A 375 4.41 5.29 -0.76
C MET A 375 5.82 5.68 -0.38
N TYR A 376 6.42 6.58 -1.13
CA TYR A 376 7.82 6.94 -0.95
C TYR A 376 7.97 8.28 -0.25
N SER A 377 8.97 8.37 0.62
CA SER A 377 9.42 9.67 1.11
C SER A 377 9.95 10.47 -0.08
N TYR A 378 9.63 11.76 -0.11
CA TYR A 378 10.23 12.65 -1.10
C TYR A 378 11.70 12.97 -0.75
N MET A 379 12.11 12.77 0.50
CA MET A 379 13.49 12.88 0.94
C MET A 379 14.16 11.51 0.92
N THR A 380 15.44 11.54 0.54
CA THR A 380 16.32 10.38 0.61
C THR A 380 17.40 10.65 1.64
N TYR A 381 18.06 9.58 2.09
CA TYR A 381 19.22 9.67 2.97
C TYR A 381 20.30 8.70 2.48
N THR A 382 21.49 8.79 3.04
CA THR A 382 22.62 7.93 2.71
C THR A 382 23.08 7.16 3.95
N LEU A 383 23.96 6.17 3.80
CA LEU A 383 24.57 5.50 4.96
C LEU A 383 25.38 6.47 5.84
N ASP A 384 25.90 7.55 5.26
CA ASP A 384 26.65 8.59 5.96
C ASP A 384 25.75 9.71 6.54
N SER A 385 24.42 9.62 6.33
CA SER A 385 23.50 10.66 6.78
C SER A 385 23.38 10.74 8.30
N THR A 386 23.21 11.97 8.78
CA THR A 386 22.99 12.27 10.20
C THR A 386 21.65 11.70 10.68
N GLU A 387 21.51 11.54 12.00
CA GLU A 387 20.24 11.15 12.61
C GLU A 387 19.09 12.08 12.22
N ASN A 388 19.35 13.39 12.13
CA ASN A 388 18.34 14.36 11.75
C ASN A 388 17.89 14.20 10.29
N GLU A 389 18.79 13.94 9.36
CA GLU A 389 18.46 13.69 7.94
C GLU A 389 17.62 12.42 7.77
N ILE A 390 17.99 11.35 8.47
CA ILE A 390 17.21 10.11 8.49
C ILE A 390 15.83 10.38 9.09
N ARG A 391 15.76 11.06 10.24
CA ARG A 391 14.49 11.44 10.88
C ARG A 391 13.59 12.22 9.92
N LEU A 392 14.12 13.23 9.23
CA LEU A 392 13.35 14.01 8.26
C LEU A 392 12.86 13.15 7.09
N ALA A 393 13.69 12.24 6.57
CA ALA A 393 13.28 11.32 5.52
C ALA A 393 12.08 10.45 5.94
N TYR A 394 12.04 9.96 7.18
CA TYR A 394 10.88 9.20 7.68
C TYR A 394 9.69 10.09 8.09
N LEU A 395 9.92 11.31 8.59
CA LEU A 395 8.84 12.22 8.92
C LEU A 395 8.01 12.57 7.67
N ASN A 396 8.68 12.72 6.53
CA ASN A 396 8.10 13.06 5.24
C ASN A 396 7.28 11.95 4.57
N LEU A 397 7.32 10.72 5.08
CA LEU A 397 6.37 9.70 4.68
C LEU A 397 4.92 10.05 5.05
N GLY A 398 4.71 11.03 5.94
CA GLY A 398 3.39 11.53 6.36
C GLY A 398 3.02 12.89 5.78
N SER A 399 3.60 13.24 4.64
CA SER A 399 3.35 14.50 3.95
C SER A 399 2.83 14.24 2.53
N SER A 400 1.84 15.01 2.12
CA SER A 400 1.39 15.05 0.73
C SER A 400 2.47 15.64 -0.16
N TRP A 401 2.75 14.99 -1.29
CA TRP A 401 3.71 15.50 -2.26
C TRP A 401 3.25 16.82 -2.86
N CYS A 402 4.06 17.84 -2.64
CA CYS A 402 3.88 19.15 -3.25
C CYS A 402 4.58 19.19 -4.61
N PRO A 403 3.85 19.43 -5.71
CA PRO A 403 4.47 19.87 -6.95
C PRO A 403 5.37 21.08 -6.69
N SER A 404 6.57 21.07 -7.26
CA SER A 404 7.54 22.17 -7.09
C SER A 404 6.96 23.53 -7.49
N LYS A 405 6.03 23.58 -8.44
CA LYS A 405 5.28 24.78 -8.82
C LYS A 405 4.47 25.40 -7.67
N LEU A 406 4.00 24.60 -6.71
CA LEU A 406 3.22 25.07 -5.56
C LEU A 406 4.09 25.61 -4.42
N ILE A 407 5.26 25.03 -4.20
CA ILE A 407 6.16 25.43 -3.09
C ILE A 407 7.27 26.38 -3.53
N ASN A 408 7.63 26.38 -4.82
CA ASN A 408 8.66 27.23 -5.41
C ASN A 408 8.18 27.86 -6.73
N PRO A 409 7.23 28.81 -6.69
CA PRO A 409 6.69 29.43 -7.90
C PRO A 409 7.77 30.23 -8.64
N THR A 410 7.86 30.05 -9.97
CA THR A 410 8.84 30.78 -10.80
C THR A 410 8.45 32.25 -11.05
N PHE A 411 7.23 32.65 -10.69
CA PHE A 411 6.72 34.00 -10.91
C PHE A 411 6.73 34.80 -9.60
N LYS A 412 6.70 36.14 -9.71
CA LYS A 412 6.61 37.00 -8.52
C LYS A 412 5.28 36.81 -7.81
N TYR A 413 5.34 36.71 -6.49
CA TYR A 413 4.20 36.60 -5.58
C TYR A 413 4.38 37.50 -4.36
N ALA A 414 3.25 37.86 -3.74
CA ALA A 414 3.20 38.62 -2.50
C ALA A 414 2.98 37.72 -1.27
N VAL A 415 2.30 36.59 -1.45
CA VAL A 415 1.97 35.65 -0.38
C VAL A 415 2.15 34.22 -0.90
N LEU A 416 2.80 33.39 -0.10
CA LEU A 416 2.81 31.94 -0.19
C LEU A 416 2.83 31.42 1.24
N ASP A 417 1.76 30.75 1.65
CA ASP A 417 1.59 30.17 2.98
C ASP A 417 1.06 28.75 2.83
N ASP A 418 1.95 27.79 3.04
CA ASP A 418 1.70 26.34 3.02
C ASP A 418 1.52 25.77 4.45
N PHE A 419 1.46 26.64 5.46
CA PHE A 419 1.26 26.30 6.87
C PHE A 419 2.35 25.42 7.53
N GLU A 420 3.39 25.00 6.81
CA GLU A 420 4.44 24.09 7.32
C GLU A 420 5.30 24.71 8.43
N THR A 421 5.44 26.04 8.43
CA THR A 421 6.17 26.81 9.46
C THR A 421 5.24 27.67 10.32
N SER A 422 3.93 27.48 10.20
CA SER A 422 2.96 28.35 10.86
C SER A 422 2.84 28.02 12.36
N THR A 423 2.74 29.06 13.18
CA THR A 423 2.54 28.93 14.64
C THR A 423 1.09 29.16 15.05
N LEU A 424 0.16 29.20 14.09
CA LEU A 424 -1.25 29.38 14.36
C LEU A 424 -1.78 28.16 15.12
N SER A 425 -2.54 28.38 16.19
CA SER A 425 -3.17 27.30 16.96
C SER A 425 -4.21 26.50 16.15
N THR A 426 -4.63 27.02 14.99
CA THR A 426 -5.53 26.35 14.05
C THR A 426 -4.81 25.36 13.15
N VAL A 427 -3.47 25.39 13.07
CA VAL A 427 -2.70 24.46 12.24
C VAL A 427 -2.75 23.08 12.86
N THR A 428 -3.03 22.09 12.03
CA THR A 428 -3.30 20.73 12.46
C THR A 428 -2.72 19.69 11.51
N THR A 429 -2.55 18.48 12.03
CA THR A 429 -2.21 17.25 11.29
C THR A 429 -3.37 16.26 11.34
N GLU A 430 -4.57 16.70 11.77
CA GLU A 430 -5.79 15.90 11.86
C GLU A 430 -6.29 15.37 10.50
N THR A 431 -5.82 15.94 9.40
CA THR A 431 -6.12 15.47 8.06
C THR A 431 -4.90 15.60 7.15
N VAL A 432 -4.81 14.72 6.16
CA VAL A 432 -3.98 14.89 4.96
C VAL A 432 -4.03 16.33 4.48
N ALA A 433 -2.91 17.04 4.54
CA ALA A 433 -2.79 18.35 3.91
C ALA A 433 -2.93 18.22 2.39
N PHE A 434 -3.37 19.28 1.70
CA PHE A 434 -3.35 19.31 0.24
C PHE A 434 -1.92 19.20 -0.29
N CYS A 435 -0.99 19.88 0.37
CA CYS A 435 0.44 19.85 0.09
C CYS A 435 1.18 19.98 1.42
N GLY A 436 2.18 19.13 1.66
CA GLY A 436 2.96 19.18 2.88
C GLY A 436 2.36 18.30 3.97
N ARG A 437 2.66 18.62 5.24
CA ARG A 437 2.28 17.84 6.41
C ARG A 437 1.10 18.44 7.16
N GLN A 438 0.88 19.75 7.08
CA GLN A 438 -0.05 20.46 7.95
C GLN A 438 -1.05 21.29 7.16
N SER A 439 -2.23 21.50 7.72
CA SER A 439 -3.24 22.40 7.17
C SER A 439 -3.93 23.17 8.28
N ALA A 440 -4.61 24.27 7.96
CA ALA A 440 -5.34 25.05 8.95
C ALA A 440 -6.79 24.54 9.11
N LEU A 441 -7.16 24.11 10.32
CA LEU A 441 -8.51 23.71 10.70
C LEU A 441 -9.34 24.91 11.17
N ASN A 442 -10.53 25.04 10.63
CA ASN A 442 -11.55 26.04 10.97
C ASN A 442 -11.04 27.49 10.87
N LEU A 443 -10.09 27.73 9.96
CA LEU A 443 -9.62 29.07 9.60
C LEU A 443 -10.53 29.70 8.54
N PHE A 444 -11.69 30.21 8.96
CA PHE A 444 -12.71 30.76 8.05
C PHE A 444 -12.33 32.08 7.38
N THR A 445 -11.40 32.81 7.98
CA THR A 445 -10.90 34.09 7.48
C THR A 445 -9.38 34.04 7.50
N TYR A 446 -8.78 34.16 6.33
CA TYR A 446 -7.34 34.26 6.20
C TYR A 446 -6.96 35.74 6.12
N GLN A 447 -6.28 36.24 7.15
CA GLN A 447 -5.82 37.61 7.24
C GLN A 447 -4.40 37.71 6.69
N PHE A 448 -4.19 38.58 5.69
CA PHE A 448 -2.84 38.84 5.21
C PHE A 448 -2.05 39.64 6.25
N ALA A 449 -0.76 39.31 6.40
CA ALA A 449 0.15 40.03 7.30
C ALA A 449 0.28 41.52 6.94
N GLN A 450 0.06 41.86 5.66
CA GLN A 450 0.06 43.22 5.14
C GLN A 450 -1.00 43.38 4.04
N LEU A 451 -1.41 44.62 3.77
CA LEU A 451 -2.32 44.93 2.67
C LEU A 451 -1.69 44.56 1.32
N ILE A 452 -2.34 43.67 0.57
CA ILE A 452 -1.83 43.18 -0.71
C ILE A 452 -2.37 44.03 -1.86
N SER A 453 -1.49 44.58 -2.68
CA SER A 453 -1.90 45.30 -3.90
C SER A 453 -2.43 44.31 -4.95
N VAL A 454 -3.75 44.31 -5.14
CA VAL A 454 -4.43 43.41 -6.10
C VAL A 454 -4.09 43.77 -7.54
N ASN A 455 -3.77 45.04 -7.81
CA ASN A 455 -3.32 45.49 -9.14
C ASN A 455 -2.02 44.81 -9.59
N THR A 456 -1.14 44.48 -8.65
CA THR A 456 0.16 43.83 -8.94
C THR A 456 0.08 42.32 -8.77
N ASN A 457 -0.70 41.83 -7.81
CA ASN A 457 -0.86 40.41 -7.52
C ASN A 457 -2.35 40.02 -7.59
N PRO A 458 -2.95 39.92 -8.78
CA PRO A 458 -4.39 39.75 -8.93
C PRO A 458 -4.89 38.33 -8.68
N TYR A 459 -4.02 37.32 -8.68
CA TYR A 459 -4.44 35.92 -8.58
C TYR A 459 -4.32 35.41 -7.15
N LEU A 460 -5.45 35.09 -6.53
CA LEU A 460 -5.54 34.38 -5.26
C LEU A 460 -5.78 32.90 -5.53
N CYS A 461 -4.92 32.04 -5.00
CA CYS A 461 -5.08 30.59 -5.04
C CYS A 461 -5.11 30.01 -3.63
N PHE A 462 -5.91 28.96 -3.42
CA PHE A 462 -6.00 28.23 -2.15
C PHE A 462 -6.55 26.82 -2.37
N ALA A 463 -6.18 25.90 -1.48
CA ALA A 463 -6.77 24.59 -1.36
C ALA A 463 -7.77 24.56 -0.20
N ILE A 464 -8.91 23.91 -0.42
CA ILE A 464 -9.96 23.80 0.61
C ILE A 464 -10.59 22.41 0.64
N LYS A 465 -10.88 21.94 1.85
CA LYS A 465 -11.58 20.67 2.10
C LYS A 465 -12.68 20.88 3.16
N GLY A 466 -13.83 20.24 2.95
CA GLY A 466 -15.01 20.38 3.80
C GLY A 466 -16.12 21.26 3.21
N LYS A 467 -17.24 21.35 3.94
CA LYS A 467 -18.50 21.95 3.48
C LYS A 467 -18.43 23.48 3.39
N THR A 468 -18.40 24.01 2.17
CA THR A 468 -18.40 25.46 1.90
C THR A 468 -19.68 25.94 1.19
N LYS A 469 -20.00 27.22 1.34
CA LYS A 469 -20.92 27.89 0.40
C LYS A 469 -20.17 28.19 -0.89
N ASN A 470 -20.89 28.23 -2.02
CA ASN A 470 -20.34 28.66 -3.33
C ASN A 470 -20.13 30.19 -3.39
N SER A 471 -19.41 30.72 -2.42
CA SER A 471 -19.17 32.15 -2.26
C SER A 471 -17.85 32.42 -1.56
N ILE A 472 -17.22 33.53 -1.87
CA ILE A 472 -16.04 34.05 -1.18
C ILE A 472 -16.27 35.50 -0.79
N ASN A 473 -15.78 35.87 0.39
CA ASN A 473 -15.83 37.23 0.90
C ASN A 473 -14.44 37.87 0.80
N PHE A 474 -14.36 39.10 0.33
CA PHE A 474 -13.14 39.90 0.34
C PHE A 474 -13.31 41.11 1.24
N LEU A 475 -12.36 41.33 2.14
CA LEU A 475 -12.19 42.60 2.84
C LEU A 475 -11.10 43.41 2.12
N TYR A 476 -11.46 44.55 1.55
CA TYR A 476 -10.57 45.30 0.68
C TYR A 476 -10.75 46.82 0.79
N ASN A 477 -9.74 47.55 0.32
CA ASN A 477 -9.78 48.98 0.07
C ASN A 477 -9.82 49.23 -1.45
N ALA A 478 -10.67 50.16 -1.88
CA ALA A 478 -10.76 50.65 -3.25
C ALA A 478 -10.52 52.16 -3.28
N ILE A 479 -9.50 52.58 -4.02
CA ILE A 479 -9.07 53.97 -4.10
C ILE A 479 -9.10 54.39 -5.57
N GLY A 480 -9.77 55.48 -5.84
CA GLY A 480 -9.87 56.16 -7.13
C GLY A 480 -9.57 57.64 -6.97
N VAL A 481 -9.62 58.37 -8.08
CA VAL A 481 -9.33 59.83 -8.09
C VAL A 481 -10.33 60.60 -7.22
N THR A 482 -11.60 60.20 -7.23
CA THR A 482 -12.71 60.88 -6.52
C THR A 482 -13.42 59.99 -5.49
N SER A 483 -13.05 58.71 -5.39
CA SER A 483 -13.71 57.74 -4.52
C SER A 483 -12.69 57.02 -3.65
N ARG A 484 -12.90 57.00 -2.34
CA ARG A 484 -12.08 56.24 -1.38
C ARG A 484 -12.99 55.39 -0.52
N LEU A 485 -13.01 54.10 -0.81
CA LEU A 485 -13.75 53.09 -0.05
C LEU A 485 -12.74 52.27 0.74
N LEU A 486 -12.82 52.34 2.07
CA LEU A 486 -11.94 51.58 2.96
C LEU A 486 -12.72 50.47 3.64
N LYS A 487 -12.06 49.33 3.90
CA LYS A 487 -12.61 48.18 4.63
C LYS A 487 -13.98 47.73 4.12
N GLN A 488 -14.11 47.67 2.79
CA GLN A 488 -15.33 47.15 2.17
C GLN A 488 -15.32 45.64 2.21
N THR A 489 -16.45 45.06 2.59
CA THR A 489 -16.67 43.62 2.52
C THR A 489 -17.56 43.31 1.33
N LEU A 490 -17.10 42.41 0.47
CA LEU A 490 -17.83 41.97 -0.70
C LEU A 490 -17.90 40.47 -0.85
N THR A 491 -19.09 39.96 -1.18
CA THR A 491 -19.34 38.55 -1.44
C THR A 491 -19.48 38.30 -2.93
N TYR A 492 -18.72 37.34 -3.45
CA TYR A 492 -18.75 36.89 -4.83
C TYR A 492 -19.17 35.44 -4.90
N SER A 493 -20.04 35.10 -5.85
CA SER A 493 -20.36 33.71 -6.16
C SER A 493 -19.19 33.07 -6.88
N ILE A 494 -18.70 31.95 -6.34
CA ILE A 494 -17.64 31.15 -6.94
C ILE A 494 -18.00 29.67 -6.84
N ASP A 495 -17.67 28.91 -7.87
CA ASP A 495 -17.89 27.47 -7.83
C ASP A 495 -16.87 26.79 -6.91
N LEU A 496 -17.32 26.49 -5.69
CA LEU A 496 -16.64 25.65 -4.70
C LEU A 496 -17.35 24.29 -4.53
N THR A 497 -18.24 23.91 -5.46
CA THR A 497 -18.90 22.60 -5.38
C THR A 497 -17.87 21.47 -5.37
N GLN A 498 -18.11 20.49 -4.51
CA GLN A 498 -17.29 19.29 -4.34
C GLN A 498 -18.10 18.08 -4.80
N GLN A 499 -17.45 17.11 -5.45
CA GLN A 499 -18.06 15.79 -5.68
C GLN A 499 -18.09 14.96 -4.38
N ASP A 500 -17.10 15.18 -3.51
CA ASP A 500 -16.94 14.54 -2.21
C ASP A 500 -16.47 15.58 -1.17
N GLU A 501 -17.15 15.63 -0.03
CA GLU A 501 -16.89 16.59 1.05
C GLU A 501 -15.53 16.35 1.73
N ASN A 502 -14.96 15.15 1.56
CA ASN A 502 -13.66 14.75 2.11
C ASN A 502 -12.48 14.96 1.15
N SER A 503 -12.72 15.48 -0.05
CA SER A 503 -11.68 15.72 -1.05
C SER A 503 -11.22 17.16 -1.05
N TRP A 504 -9.92 17.40 -1.29
CA TRP A 504 -9.40 18.74 -1.49
C TRP A 504 -9.84 19.32 -2.83
N LYS A 505 -10.02 20.63 -2.85
CA LYS A 505 -10.27 21.42 -4.05
C LYS A 505 -9.31 22.58 -4.09
N PHE A 506 -8.52 22.66 -5.15
CA PHE A 506 -7.70 23.81 -5.43
C PHE A 506 -8.45 24.82 -6.30
N LYS A 507 -8.41 26.11 -5.93
CA LYS A 507 -9.04 27.17 -6.71
C LYS A 507 -8.09 28.34 -6.87
N CYS A 508 -7.96 28.84 -8.10
CA CYS A 508 -7.33 30.12 -8.42
C CYS A 508 -8.37 31.11 -8.96
N ILE A 509 -8.32 32.36 -8.50
CA ILE A 509 -9.30 33.41 -8.80
C ILE A 509 -8.57 34.70 -9.15
N ASN A 510 -8.97 35.35 -10.25
CA ASN A 510 -8.54 36.72 -10.56
C ASN A 510 -9.38 37.72 -9.74
N VAL A 511 -8.87 38.11 -8.57
CA VAL A 511 -9.54 39.02 -7.64
C VAL A 511 -9.74 40.40 -8.25
N LEU A 512 -8.77 40.90 -9.03
CA LEU A 512 -8.87 42.21 -9.68
C LEU A 512 -10.08 42.28 -10.62
N GLN A 513 -10.30 41.22 -11.39
CA GLN A 513 -11.42 41.12 -12.31
C GLN A 513 -12.76 41.16 -11.55
N LEU A 514 -12.88 40.38 -10.46
CA LEU A 514 -14.10 40.36 -9.63
C LEU A 514 -14.38 41.71 -8.97
N LEU A 515 -13.35 42.36 -8.41
CA LEU A 515 -13.53 43.68 -7.79
C LEU A 515 -14.01 44.73 -8.80
N ARG A 516 -13.51 44.69 -10.04
CA ARG A 516 -13.91 45.63 -11.10
C ARG A 516 -15.31 45.43 -11.63
N THR A 517 -15.93 44.25 -11.45
CA THR A 517 -17.32 44.05 -11.86
C THR A 517 -18.34 44.65 -10.90
N ASP A 518 -17.95 45.02 -9.67
CA ASP A 518 -18.88 45.65 -8.71
C ASP A 518 -19.11 47.14 -9.05
N PRO A 519 -20.37 47.60 -9.19
CA PRO A 519 -20.70 48.98 -9.53
C PRO A 519 -20.12 50.04 -8.56
N ARG A 520 -19.90 49.71 -7.28
CA ARG A 520 -19.30 50.64 -6.31
C ARG A 520 -17.83 50.93 -6.61
N ASN A 521 -17.17 50.04 -7.33
CA ASN A 521 -15.75 50.11 -7.63
C ASN A 521 -15.47 50.75 -9.01
N ILE A 522 -16.49 51.24 -9.72
CA ILE A 522 -16.35 51.74 -11.10
C ILE A 522 -15.33 52.87 -11.27
N ASN A 523 -15.14 53.70 -10.24
CA ASN A 523 -14.19 54.82 -10.23
C ASN A 523 -12.86 54.48 -9.53
N ALA A 524 -12.71 53.26 -9.00
CA ALA A 524 -11.52 52.85 -8.28
C ALA A 524 -10.45 52.33 -9.24
N THR A 525 -9.21 52.76 -9.04
CA THR A 525 -8.05 52.38 -9.84
C THR A 525 -7.07 51.52 -9.06
N ILE A 526 -7.03 51.65 -7.74
CA ILE A 526 -6.15 50.93 -6.82
C ILE A 526 -7.01 50.07 -5.90
N PHE A 527 -6.67 48.78 -5.80
CA PHE A 527 -7.31 47.82 -4.93
C PHE A 527 -6.27 47.19 -4.00
N GLN A 528 -6.59 47.15 -2.72
CA GLN A 528 -5.77 46.50 -1.70
C GLN A 528 -6.59 45.49 -0.93
N LEU A 529 -6.17 44.23 -0.89
CA LEU A 529 -6.85 43.16 -0.19
C LEU A 529 -6.25 43.01 1.21
N GLU A 530 -7.12 42.95 2.22
CA GLU A 530 -6.76 42.80 3.64
C GLU A 530 -6.96 41.37 4.12
N SER A 531 -8.05 40.73 3.67
CA SER A 531 -8.31 39.32 3.94
C SER A 531 -9.32 38.74 2.95
N PHE A 532 -9.40 37.41 2.94
CA PHE A 532 -10.52 36.70 2.34
C PHE A 532 -11.14 35.73 3.35
N SER A 533 -12.42 35.44 3.17
CA SER A 533 -13.15 34.49 4.00
C SER A 533 -13.99 33.56 3.14
N ILE A 534 -14.00 32.28 3.51
CA ILE A 534 -14.80 31.26 2.85
C ILE A 534 -15.89 30.82 3.81
N PRO A 535 -17.16 31.20 3.55
CA PRO A 535 -18.25 30.87 4.43
C PRO A 535 -18.49 29.35 4.45
N PRO A 536 -18.50 28.71 5.64
CA PRO A 536 -18.86 27.31 5.75
C PRO A 536 -20.35 27.12 5.43
N ARG A 537 -20.69 25.95 4.90
CA ARG A 537 -22.08 25.50 4.73
C ARG A 537 -22.45 24.61 5.91
N LYS A 538 -22.91 25.24 6.99
CA LYS A 538 -23.43 24.55 8.17
C LYS A 538 -24.95 24.41 8.10
N LYS A 539 -25.48 23.20 8.24
CA LYS A 539 -26.93 23.00 8.45
C LYS A 539 -27.27 23.28 9.91
N PHE A 540 -28.48 23.76 10.17
CA PHE A 540 -28.91 24.17 11.52
C PHE A 540 -28.78 23.05 12.58
N TYR A 541 -28.85 21.78 12.18
CA TYR A 541 -28.75 20.61 13.05
C TYR A 541 -27.35 19.99 13.16
N GLU A 542 -26.36 20.48 12.40
CA GLU A 542 -25.00 19.95 12.48
C GLU A 542 -24.30 20.60 13.68
N LEU A 543 -23.91 19.79 14.68
CA LEU A 543 -23.21 20.27 15.87
C LEU A 543 -21.74 20.60 15.56
N GLU A 544 -21.10 19.74 14.76
CA GLU A 544 -19.70 19.85 14.36
C GLU A 544 -19.57 20.12 12.85
N TYR A 545 -18.55 20.89 12.47
CA TYR A 545 -18.21 21.18 11.08
C TYR A 545 -16.71 21.46 11.01
N ASN A 546 -16.03 20.81 10.06
CA ASN A 546 -14.60 20.97 9.84
C ASN A 546 -14.38 21.57 8.46
N LEU A 547 -13.63 22.66 8.42
CA LEU A 547 -13.15 23.27 7.20
C LEU A 547 -11.63 23.35 7.25
N PHE A 548 -10.96 22.77 6.26
CA PHE A 548 -9.51 22.79 6.16
C PHE A 548 -9.09 23.72 5.04
N LEU A 549 -8.10 24.56 5.31
CA LEU A 549 -7.48 25.49 4.37
C LEU A 549 -5.99 25.15 4.24
N ASP A 550 -5.48 25.14 3.02
CA ASP A 550 -4.08 24.87 2.74
C ASP A 550 -3.61 25.67 1.51
N THR A 551 -2.30 25.87 1.37
CA THR A 551 -1.58 26.45 0.21
C THR A 551 -2.21 27.76 -0.28
N VAL A 552 -2.16 28.79 0.56
CA VAL A 552 -2.62 30.14 0.22
C VAL A 552 -1.55 30.88 -0.56
N TYR A 553 -1.87 31.27 -1.78
CA TYR A 553 -0.96 31.98 -2.68
C TYR A 553 -1.63 33.25 -3.23
N MET A 554 -0.87 34.34 -3.30
CA MET A 554 -1.30 35.54 -4.03
C MET A 554 -0.16 36.11 -4.87
N GLY A 555 -0.33 36.12 -6.20
CA GLY A 555 0.75 36.51 -7.10
C GLY A 555 0.34 37.06 -8.46
N THR A 556 1.35 37.31 -9.30
CA THR A 556 1.22 37.94 -10.63
C THR A 556 0.53 37.06 -11.67
N LYS A 557 0.58 35.74 -11.48
CA LYS A 557 -0.03 34.70 -12.33
C LYS A 557 -0.65 33.62 -11.43
N PRO A 558 -1.64 32.84 -11.92
CA PRO A 558 -2.08 31.65 -11.23
C PRO A 558 -0.88 30.70 -11.04
N ILE A 559 -0.76 30.12 -9.84
CA ILE A 559 0.33 29.19 -9.49
C ILE A 559 0.17 27.81 -10.15
N SER A 560 -1.07 27.45 -10.50
CA SER A 560 -1.42 26.28 -11.29
C SER A 560 -2.83 26.46 -11.87
N ASP A 561 -3.05 26.03 -13.11
CA ASP A 561 -4.38 26.00 -13.72
C ASP A 561 -5.11 24.74 -13.25
N ASN A 562 -5.60 24.77 -12.01
CA ASN A 562 -6.39 23.68 -11.42
C ASN A 562 -5.72 22.29 -11.52
N PRO A 563 -4.81 21.93 -10.60
CA PRO A 563 -4.21 20.59 -10.59
C PRO A 563 -5.26 19.46 -10.52
N ASP A 564 -6.49 19.81 -10.11
CA ASP A 564 -7.61 18.91 -9.83
C ASP A 564 -8.60 18.84 -11.00
N GLY A 565 -8.10 18.76 -12.24
CA GLY A 565 -8.90 18.31 -13.37
C GLY A 565 -9.52 16.90 -13.20
N LYS A 566 -9.33 16.26 -12.04
CA LYS A 566 -10.16 15.31 -11.30
C LYS A 566 -9.31 14.85 -10.10
N LEU A 567 -9.67 15.24 -8.88
CA LEU A 567 -9.41 14.46 -7.67
C LEU A 567 -10.73 13.81 -7.24
#